data_AF-A0A5N7ASH1-F1
#
_entry.id   AF-A0A5N7ASH1-F1
#
_cell.length_a   1.000
_cell.length_b   1.000
_cell.length_c   1.000
_cell.angle_alpha   90.00
_cell.angle_beta   90.00
_cell.angle_gamma   90.00
#
_symmetry.space_group_name_H-M   'P 1'
#
loop_
_entity.id
_entity.type
_entity.pdbx_description
1 polymer ?
#
loop_
_entity_poly.entity_id
_entity_poly.type
_entity_poly.pdbx_seq_one_letter_code
_entity_poly.pdbx_strand_id
1 'polypeptide(L)'
;MEPESSCRCSAGTLYILTEIRNVHTVVEFEKILVLVQRVYRQGQTILNCQDCSKVPPQSSSFTIPALTDHCLPLFEAVCSAYSITRNNCFFDPNILSFEQPLPQFICVRSKVQLGETDLDEVETGMLVRTLLCRNSMRLLSLLEALHGTLQRISTDNAQVHQARATALQAYELSIQSSMHRMALFLEQIKIEQRMDFILCPSMKC
;
A
#
# COMPACT_ATOMS: atom_id res chain seq x y z
N MET A 1 -24.39 -27.45 13.58
CA MET A 1 -24.75 -26.09 13.16
C MET A 1 -23.46 -25.43 12.74
N GLU A 2 -23.19 -25.42 11.43
CA GLU A 2 -21.94 -24.95 10.83
C GLU A 2 -21.86 -23.42 10.92
N PRO A 3 -20.72 -22.81 11.26
CA PRO A 3 -20.56 -21.37 11.26
C PRO A 3 -20.36 -20.87 9.81
N GLU A 4 -21.43 -20.88 9.01
CA GLU A 4 -21.46 -20.23 7.70
C GLU A 4 -21.64 -18.72 7.85
N SER A 5 -20.58 -18.01 8.26
CA SER A 5 -20.51 -16.55 8.11
C SER A 5 -19.08 -16.02 8.08
N SER A 6 -18.15 -16.76 7.46
CA SER A 6 -16.79 -16.26 7.23
C SER A 6 -16.69 -15.60 5.86
N CYS A 7 -16.56 -14.27 5.83
CA CYS A 7 -16.27 -13.56 4.59
C CYS A 7 -14.98 -14.09 3.91
N ARG A 8 -14.94 -14.11 2.57
CA ARG A 8 -13.77 -14.60 1.80
C ARG A 8 -12.61 -13.59 1.71
N CYS A 9 -12.71 -12.46 2.44
CA CYS A 9 -11.74 -11.38 2.39
C CYS A 9 -10.34 -11.79 2.89
N SER A 10 -10.25 -12.70 3.85
CA SER A 10 -8.97 -13.21 4.36
C SER A 10 -8.21 -14.01 3.30
N ALA A 11 -8.90 -14.90 2.58
CA ALA A 11 -8.32 -15.72 1.51
C ALA A 11 -7.77 -14.86 0.36
N GLY A 12 -8.50 -13.81 -0.04
CA GLY A 12 -8.03 -12.86 -1.06
C GLY A 12 -6.74 -12.14 -0.65
N THR A 13 -6.63 -11.75 0.62
CA THR A 13 -5.45 -11.06 1.14
C THR A 13 -4.24 -11.98 1.24
N LEU A 14 -4.43 -13.25 1.65
CA LEU A 14 -3.37 -14.26 1.67
C LEU A 14 -2.84 -14.57 0.27
N TYR A 15 -3.73 -14.68 -0.73
CA TYR A 15 -3.33 -14.90 -2.11
C TYR A 15 -2.42 -13.77 -2.63
N ILE A 16 -2.79 -12.52 -2.36
CA ILE A 16 -1.97 -11.36 -2.74
C ILE A 16 -0.64 -11.37 -1.98
N LEU A 17 -0.63 -11.71 -0.69
CA LEU A 17 0.60 -11.79 0.10
C LEU A 17 1.56 -12.83 -0.48
N THR A 18 1.05 -14.02 -0.82
CA THR A 18 1.83 -15.07 -1.46
C THR A 18 2.39 -14.61 -2.80
N GLU A 19 1.60 -13.89 -3.59
CA GLU A 19 2.05 -13.37 -4.88
C GLU A 19 3.15 -12.32 -4.71
N ILE A 20 3.00 -11.37 -3.78
CA ILE A 20 4.03 -10.37 -3.49
C ILE A 20 5.33 -11.04 -3.00
N ARG A 21 5.22 -12.06 -2.14
CA ARG A 21 6.39 -12.83 -1.65
C ARG A 21 7.06 -13.65 -2.76
N ASN A 22 6.29 -14.09 -3.76
CA ASN A 22 6.78 -14.88 -4.89
C ASN A 22 7.09 -14.04 -6.13
N VAL A 23 7.08 -12.71 -6.02
CA VAL A 23 7.53 -11.85 -7.11
C VAL A 23 8.96 -12.25 -7.47
N HIS A 24 9.16 -12.64 -8.73
CA HIS A 24 10.45 -13.07 -9.23
C HIS A 24 11.51 -11.97 -9.01
N THR A 25 12.79 -12.37 -8.98
CA THR A 25 13.91 -11.42 -8.87
C THR A 25 13.94 -10.38 -9.99
N VAL A 26 13.24 -10.61 -11.10
CA VAL A 26 13.14 -9.68 -12.23
C VAL A 26 11.68 -9.32 -12.46
N VAL A 27 11.33 -8.03 -12.37
CA VAL A 27 9.92 -7.57 -12.38
C VAL A 27 9.74 -6.36 -13.29
N GLU A 28 8.72 -6.40 -14.14
CA GLU A 28 8.31 -5.25 -14.96
C GLU A 28 7.50 -4.24 -14.13
N PHE A 29 7.64 -2.96 -14.43
CA PHE A 29 6.91 -1.90 -13.73
C PHE A 29 5.38 -2.09 -13.78
N GLU A 30 4.84 -2.53 -14.92
CA GLU A 30 3.41 -2.83 -15.07
C GLU A 30 2.93 -3.87 -14.05
N LYS A 31 3.69 -4.95 -13.85
CA LYS A 31 3.34 -6.00 -12.88
C LYS A 31 3.29 -5.46 -11.45
N ILE A 32 4.20 -4.55 -11.10
CA ILE A 32 4.20 -3.87 -9.80
C ILE A 32 2.92 -3.03 -9.65
N LEU A 33 2.53 -2.27 -10.68
CA LEU A 33 1.30 -1.47 -10.66
C LEU A 33 0.04 -2.34 -10.53
N VAL A 34 -0.02 -3.48 -11.23
CA VAL A 34 -1.12 -4.44 -11.14
C VAL A 34 -1.22 -5.03 -9.73
N LEU A 35 -0.10 -5.42 -9.12
CA LEU A 35 -0.07 -5.93 -7.75
C LEU A 35 -0.60 -4.89 -6.75
N VAL A 36 -0.11 -3.66 -6.84
CA VAL A 36 -0.54 -2.56 -5.96
C VAL A 36 -2.03 -2.25 -6.14
N GLN A 37 -2.52 -2.25 -7.38
CA GLN A 37 -3.94 -2.07 -7.65
C GLN A 37 -4.79 -3.18 -7.02
N ARG A 38 -4.28 -4.42 -7.00
CA ARG A 38 -4.96 -5.55 -6.36
C ARG A 38 -4.96 -5.43 -4.85
N VAL A 39 -3.85 -5.00 -4.22
CA VAL A 39 -3.80 -4.65 -2.79
C VAL A 39 -4.88 -3.60 -2.47
N TYR A 40 -4.94 -2.53 -3.27
CA TYR A 40 -5.93 -1.47 -3.08
C TYR A 40 -7.38 -1.96 -3.20
N ARG A 41 -7.71 -2.72 -4.26
CA ARG A 41 -9.05 -3.30 -4.45
C ARG A 41 -9.43 -4.26 -3.34
N GLN A 42 -8.49 -5.08 -2.87
CA GLN A 42 -8.72 -5.99 -1.76
C GLN A 42 -9.01 -5.23 -0.47
N GLY A 43 -8.23 -4.18 -0.18
CA GLY A 43 -8.46 -3.29 0.95
C GLY A 43 -9.83 -2.62 0.90
N GLN A 44 -10.25 -2.10 -0.25
CA GLN A 44 -11.61 -1.55 -0.41
C GLN A 44 -12.69 -2.60 -0.17
N THR A 45 -12.49 -3.82 -0.65
CA THR A 45 -13.42 -4.93 -0.43
C THR A 45 -13.55 -5.25 1.06
N ILE A 46 -12.44 -5.23 1.79
CA ILE A 46 -12.42 -5.42 3.26
C ILE A 46 -13.16 -4.28 3.96
N LEU A 47 -12.89 -3.03 3.60
CA LEU A 47 -13.53 -1.86 4.22
C LEU A 47 -15.06 -1.85 4.02
N ASN A 48 -15.52 -2.35 2.88
CA ASN A 48 -16.94 -2.42 2.53
C ASN A 48 -17.63 -3.71 3.02
N CYS A 49 -16.88 -4.66 3.55
CA CYS A 49 -17.42 -5.94 4.01
C CYS A 49 -18.07 -5.78 5.39
N GLN A 50 -19.36 -6.12 5.49
CA GLN A 50 -20.12 -6.00 6.74
C GLN A 50 -19.58 -6.88 7.87
N ASP A 51 -18.96 -8.02 7.53
CA ASP A 51 -18.35 -8.92 8.51
C ASP A 51 -16.99 -8.37 8.96
N CYS A 52 -16.17 -7.89 8.03
CA CYS A 52 -14.88 -7.27 8.35
C CYS A 52 -15.04 -5.97 9.16
N SER A 53 -16.11 -5.21 8.94
CA SER A 53 -16.36 -3.96 9.68
C SER A 53 -16.80 -4.18 11.13
N LYS A 54 -17.28 -5.40 11.46
CA LYS A 54 -17.87 -5.73 12.77
C LYS A 54 -16.99 -6.62 13.62
N VAL A 55 -16.15 -7.45 12.98
CA VAL A 55 -15.29 -8.41 13.68
C VAL A 55 -13.91 -7.78 13.86
N PRO A 56 -13.41 -7.65 15.12
CA PRO A 56 -12.04 -7.20 15.35
C PRO A 56 -11.03 -8.16 14.74
N PRO A 57 -9.75 -7.75 14.59
CA PRO A 57 -8.72 -8.58 14.01
C PRO A 57 -8.51 -9.86 14.82
N GLN A 58 -9.17 -10.95 14.42
CA GLN A 58 -8.71 -12.29 14.72
C GLN A 58 -7.50 -12.50 13.80
N SER A 59 -6.33 -12.56 14.46
CA SER A 59 -4.91 -12.67 14.06
C SER A 59 -4.47 -13.02 12.62
N SER A 60 -5.35 -13.42 11.71
CA SER A 60 -5.04 -13.72 10.30
C SER A 60 -5.82 -12.87 9.28
N SER A 61 -6.80 -12.08 9.71
CA SER A 61 -7.80 -11.50 8.79
C SER A 61 -7.44 -10.13 8.21
N PHE A 62 -6.48 -9.41 8.79
CA PHE A 62 -6.13 -8.07 8.34
C PHE A 62 -4.63 -7.90 8.08
N THR A 63 -4.20 -8.28 6.88
CA THR A 63 -2.80 -8.15 6.44
C THR A 63 -2.57 -6.94 5.52
N ILE A 64 -3.53 -6.02 5.41
CA ILE A 64 -3.42 -4.82 4.56
C ILE A 64 -2.19 -3.93 4.90
N PRO A 65 -1.86 -3.66 6.18
CA PRO A 65 -0.63 -2.93 6.52
C PRO A 65 0.62 -3.67 6.04
N ALA A 66 0.70 -4.99 6.28
CA ALA A 66 1.81 -5.82 5.81
C ALA A 66 1.92 -5.83 4.27
N LEU A 67 0.80 -5.94 3.55
CA LEU A 67 0.78 -5.84 2.09
C LEU A 67 1.29 -4.48 1.59
N THR A 68 0.89 -3.40 2.27
CA THR A 68 1.33 -2.04 1.94
C THR A 68 2.83 -1.89 2.19
N ASP A 69 3.32 -2.44 3.30
CA ASP A 69 4.74 -2.46 3.62
C ASP A 69 5.56 -3.26 2.60
N HIS A 70 5.03 -4.37 2.08
CA HIS A 70 5.68 -5.13 1.03
C HIS A 70 5.67 -4.42 -0.34
N CYS A 71 4.78 -3.43 -0.56
CA CYS A 71 4.82 -2.60 -1.77
C CYS A 71 5.96 -1.58 -1.75
N LEU A 72 6.42 -1.14 -0.57
CA LEU A 72 7.45 -0.11 -0.44
C LEU A 72 8.78 -0.51 -1.11
N PRO A 73 9.37 -1.71 -0.85
CA PRO A 73 10.58 -2.17 -1.55
C PRO A 73 10.41 -2.24 -3.07
N LEU A 74 9.22 -2.60 -3.56
CA LEU A 74 8.93 -2.61 -5.01
C LEU A 74 8.96 -1.18 -5.56
N PHE A 75 8.39 -0.21 -4.86
CA PHE A 75 8.47 1.20 -5.26
C PHE A 75 9.90 1.73 -5.22
N GLU A 76 10.70 1.34 -4.22
CA GLU A 76 12.11 1.69 -4.18
C GLU A 76 12.89 1.13 -5.37
N ALA A 77 12.64 -0.14 -5.73
CA ALA A 77 13.24 -0.78 -6.88
C ALA A 77 12.86 -0.06 -8.18
N VAL A 78 11.62 0.41 -8.31
CA VAL A 78 11.19 1.25 -9.45
C VAL A 78 11.93 2.58 -9.46
N CYS A 79 12.07 3.25 -8.30
CA CYS A 79 12.81 4.50 -8.24
C CYS A 79 14.27 4.33 -8.69
N SER A 80 14.93 3.27 -8.22
CA SER A 80 16.29 2.93 -8.63
C SER A 80 16.35 2.58 -10.11
N ALA A 81 15.40 1.78 -10.60
CA ALA A 81 15.32 1.42 -12.00
C ALA A 81 15.18 2.68 -12.85
N TYR A 82 14.30 3.64 -12.56
CA TYR A 82 14.04 4.81 -13.41
C TYR A 82 14.84 6.07 -13.03
N SER A 83 15.93 5.94 -12.27
CA SER A 83 16.76 7.07 -11.83
C SER A 83 15.99 8.20 -11.12
N ILE A 84 14.93 7.84 -10.39
CA ILE A 84 14.15 8.79 -9.60
C ILE A 84 14.93 9.10 -8.33
N THR A 85 15.48 10.32 -8.24
CA THR A 85 16.23 10.79 -7.07
C THR A 85 15.39 10.67 -5.80
N ARG A 86 15.95 10.01 -4.77
CA ARG A 86 15.40 9.92 -3.42
C ARG A 86 16.44 10.46 -2.45
N ASN A 87 16.00 11.25 -1.47
CA ASN A 87 16.91 11.88 -0.52
C ASN A 87 17.57 10.89 0.46
N ASN A 88 17.05 9.66 0.61
CA ASN A 88 17.59 8.62 1.49
C ASN A 88 17.05 7.23 1.08
N CYS A 89 17.86 6.17 1.16
CA CYS A 89 17.41 4.78 1.00
C CYS A 89 16.90 4.26 2.36
N PHE A 90 15.62 4.45 2.67
CA PHE A 90 15.07 4.12 3.99
C PHE A 90 14.68 2.65 4.18
N PHE A 91 14.36 1.91 3.11
CA PHE A 91 13.95 0.51 3.24
C PHE A 91 15.11 -0.42 2.89
N ASP A 92 16.18 -0.33 3.67
CA ASP A 92 17.23 -1.35 3.67
C ASP A 92 16.59 -2.72 4.03
N PRO A 93 16.71 -3.75 3.17
CA PRO A 93 16.18 -5.08 3.44
C PRO A 93 16.72 -5.70 4.75
N ASN A 94 17.80 -5.15 5.33
CA ASN A 94 18.35 -5.58 6.61
C ASN A 94 17.60 -5.02 7.85
N ILE A 95 16.76 -3.99 7.70
CA ILE A 95 16.06 -3.34 8.82
C ILE A 95 14.64 -3.89 9.03
N LEU A 96 14.06 -4.56 8.01
CA LEU A 96 12.74 -5.21 8.11
C LEU A 96 12.85 -6.61 8.72
N SER A 97 13.25 -6.64 9.99
CA SER A 97 13.51 -7.84 10.79
C SER A 97 12.25 -8.50 11.36
N PHE A 98 11.17 -8.57 10.58
CA PHE A 98 10.08 -9.52 10.83
C PHE A 98 9.61 -10.11 9.50
N GLU A 99 9.98 -11.39 9.29
CA GLU A 99 9.61 -12.28 8.18
C GLU A 99 10.32 -12.09 6.82
N GLN A 100 11.41 -12.85 6.66
CA GLN A 100 12.15 -13.17 5.42
C GLN A 100 12.86 -11.99 4.72
N PRO A 101 14.15 -12.14 4.35
CA PRO A 101 14.82 -11.14 3.51
C PRO A 101 14.05 -11.02 2.20
N LEU A 102 13.55 -9.81 1.93
CA LEU A 102 12.92 -9.49 0.65
C LEU A 102 13.91 -9.88 -0.46
N PRO A 103 13.46 -10.58 -1.52
CA PRO A 103 14.30 -10.85 -2.67
C PRO A 103 14.95 -9.54 -3.14
N GLN A 104 16.22 -9.56 -3.50
CA GLN A 104 16.84 -8.44 -4.20
C GLN A 104 16.09 -8.27 -5.53
N PHE A 105 15.10 -7.37 -5.56
CA PHE A 105 14.31 -7.12 -6.74
C PHE A 105 15.13 -6.32 -7.74
N ILE A 106 15.28 -6.87 -8.93
CA ILE A 106 15.79 -6.20 -10.12
C ILE A 106 14.56 -5.75 -10.91
N CYS A 107 14.17 -4.49 -10.75
CA CYS A 107 13.09 -3.92 -11.58
C CYS A 107 13.63 -3.68 -13.00
N VAL A 108 12.97 -4.24 -13.99
CA VAL A 108 13.30 -4.03 -15.41
C VAL A 108 12.69 -2.72 -15.86
N ARG A 109 13.51 -1.86 -16.48
CA ARG A 109 12.99 -0.74 -17.26
C ARG A 109 12.24 -1.30 -18.46
N SER A 110 10.91 -1.31 -18.40
CA SER A 110 10.09 -1.58 -19.59
C SER A 110 10.00 -0.31 -20.42
N LYS A 111 9.91 -0.46 -21.75
CA LYS A 111 9.60 0.65 -22.65
C LYS A 111 8.24 1.23 -22.22
N VAL A 112 8.21 2.52 -21.87
CA VAL A 112 6.98 3.16 -21.42
C VAL A 112 6.39 3.91 -22.61
N GLN A 113 5.15 3.54 -22.95
CA GLN A 113 4.41 4.14 -24.04
C GLN A 113 3.18 4.86 -23.49
N LEU A 114 2.86 6.00 -24.08
CA LEU A 114 1.62 6.71 -23.84
C LEU A 114 0.78 6.66 -25.11
N GLY A 115 -0.15 5.69 -25.18
CA GLY A 115 -0.85 5.37 -26.43
C GLY A 115 0.10 4.69 -27.42
N GLU A 116 0.20 5.25 -28.63
CA GLU A 116 1.11 4.75 -29.68
C GLU A 116 2.48 5.46 -29.67
N THR A 117 2.69 6.41 -28.76
CA THR A 117 3.91 7.23 -28.70
C THR A 117 4.88 6.69 -27.67
N ASP A 118 6.13 6.51 -28.11
CA ASP A 118 7.26 6.23 -27.22
C ASP A 118 7.64 7.50 -26.44
N LEU A 119 7.85 7.37 -25.14
CA LEU A 119 8.30 8.46 -24.29
C LEU A 119 9.83 8.53 -24.26
N ASP A 120 10.37 9.75 -24.21
CA ASP A 120 11.79 9.93 -23.91
C ASP A 120 12.12 9.59 -22.44
N GLU A 121 13.39 9.65 -22.04
CA GLU A 121 13.81 9.30 -20.67
C GLU A 121 13.22 10.24 -19.60
N VAL A 122 13.06 11.52 -19.92
CA VAL A 122 12.53 12.55 -19.00
C VAL A 122 11.03 12.35 -18.83
N GLU A 123 10.31 12.20 -19.94
CA GLU A 123 8.87 11.92 -19.98
C GLU A 123 8.55 10.59 -19.29
N THR A 124 9.35 9.56 -19.55
CA THR A 124 9.26 8.26 -18.88
C THR A 124 9.43 8.42 -17.37
N GLY A 125 10.47 9.14 -16.93
CA GLY A 125 10.72 9.40 -15.52
C GLY A 125 9.56 10.15 -14.84
N MET A 126 9.00 11.16 -15.51
CA MET A 126 7.82 11.91 -15.00
C MET A 126 6.58 11.03 -14.90
N LEU A 127 6.30 10.20 -15.90
CA LEU A 127 5.14 9.31 -15.90
C LEU A 127 5.27 8.26 -14.79
N VAL A 128 6.42 7.61 -14.68
CA VAL A 128 6.69 6.61 -13.63
C VAL A 128 6.56 7.24 -12.24
N ARG A 129 7.15 8.43 -12.02
CA ARG A 129 7.03 9.16 -10.76
C ARG A 129 5.57 9.51 -10.45
N THR A 130 4.80 9.99 -11.44
CA THR A 130 3.38 10.31 -11.29
C THR A 130 2.56 9.07 -10.90
N LEU A 131 2.82 7.93 -11.55
CA LEU A 131 2.16 6.67 -11.24
C LEU A 131 2.53 6.15 -9.85
N LEU A 132 3.79 6.25 -9.45
CA LEU A 132 4.24 5.90 -8.09
C LEU A 132 3.55 6.78 -7.04
N CYS A 133 3.55 8.10 -7.21
CA CYS A 133 2.87 9.04 -6.31
C CYS A 133 1.39 8.70 -6.20
N ARG A 134 0.69 8.51 -7.33
CA ARG A 134 -0.74 8.21 -7.35
C ARG A 134 -1.07 6.90 -6.62
N ASN A 135 -0.29 5.85 -6.83
CA ASN A 135 -0.53 4.55 -6.19
C ASN A 135 -0.17 4.56 -4.71
N SER A 136 0.91 5.25 -4.33
CA SER A 136 1.30 5.43 -2.93
C SER A 136 0.23 6.21 -2.15
N MET A 137 -0.32 7.29 -2.74
CA MET A 137 -1.45 8.04 -2.17
C MET A 137 -2.69 7.17 -1.98
N ARG A 138 -3.02 6.30 -2.94
CA ARG A 138 -4.15 5.37 -2.82
C ARG A 138 -3.99 4.39 -1.66
N LEU A 139 -2.79 3.84 -1.48
CA LEU A 139 -2.48 2.94 -0.36
C LEU A 139 -2.52 3.70 0.97
N LEU A 140 -2.01 4.93 1.03
CA LEU A 140 -2.10 5.77 2.22
C LEU A 140 -3.56 6.04 2.61
N SER A 141 -4.40 6.46 1.66
CA SER A 141 -5.84 6.68 1.92
C SER A 141 -6.56 5.41 2.36
N LEU A 142 -6.14 4.24 1.86
CA LEU A 142 -6.67 2.96 2.31
C LEU A 142 -6.31 2.70 3.80
N LEU A 143 -5.06 2.95 4.20
CA LEU A 143 -4.62 2.81 5.58
C LEU A 143 -5.34 3.80 6.51
N GLU A 144 -5.56 5.04 6.08
CA GLU A 144 -6.32 6.05 6.83
C GLU A 144 -7.77 5.60 7.07
N ALA A 145 -8.44 5.10 6.04
CA ALA A 145 -9.80 4.58 6.16
C ALA A 145 -9.88 3.36 7.10
N LEU A 146 -8.85 2.52 7.09
CA LEU A 146 -8.73 1.35 7.96
C LEU A 146 -8.52 1.75 9.41
N HIS A 147 -7.61 2.71 9.67
CA HIS A 147 -7.42 3.31 10.97
C HIS A 147 -8.72 3.91 11.52
N GLY A 148 -9.44 4.70 10.71
CA GLY A 148 -10.73 5.27 11.10
C GLY A 148 -11.84 4.24 11.33
N THR A 149 -11.72 3.04 10.76
CA THR A 149 -12.64 1.92 11.03
C THR A 149 -12.32 1.26 12.37
N LEU A 150 -11.04 1.06 12.68
CA LEU A 150 -10.62 0.54 14.00
C LEU A 150 -11.01 1.46 15.14
N GLN A 151 -10.84 2.77 14.98
CA GLN A 151 -11.23 3.74 15.99
C GLN A 151 -12.72 3.67 16.33
N ARG A 152 -13.58 3.47 15.31
CA ARG A 152 -15.02 3.24 15.50
C ARG A 152 -15.29 1.95 16.27
N ILE A 153 -14.66 0.84 15.86
CA ILE A 153 -14.80 -0.47 16.52
C ILE A 153 -14.34 -0.42 17.99
N SER A 154 -13.26 0.31 18.28
CA SER A 154 -12.73 0.49 19.64
C SER A 154 -13.71 1.27 20.53
N THR A 155 -14.29 2.35 19.98
CA THR A 155 -15.24 3.21 20.71
C THR A 155 -16.56 2.49 21.01
N ASP A 156 -17.06 1.68 20.06
CA ASP A 156 -18.34 0.98 20.21
C ASP A 156 -18.27 -0.23 21.18
N ASN A 157 -17.08 -0.75 21.47
CA ASN A 157 -16.90 -1.98 22.23
C ASN A 157 -16.16 -1.75 23.57
N ALA A 158 -16.65 -0.83 24.40
CA ALA A 158 -16.07 -0.53 25.72
C ALA A 158 -15.99 -1.71 26.73
N GLN A 159 -16.46 -2.92 26.37
CA GLN A 159 -16.43 -4.14 27.18
C GLN A 159 -15.60 -5.28 26.56
N VAL A 160 -14.45 -4.95 25.95
CA VAL A 160 -13.60 -5.94 25.27
C VAL A 160 -12.69 -6.70 26.24
N HIS A 161 -12.70 -8.03 26.14
CA HIS A 161 -11.73 -8.92 26.81
C HIS A 161 -10.28 -8.46 26.56
N GLN A 162 -9.44 -8.48 27.59
CA GLN A 162 -8.08 -7.91 27.58
C GLN A 162 -7.18 -8.40 26.43
N ALA A 163 -7.21 -9.69 26.07
CA ALA A 163 -6.44 -10.22 24.94
C ALA A 163 -6.88 -9.63 23.58
N ARG A 164 -8.16 -9.29 23.44
CA ARG A 164 -8.73 -8.68 22.22
C ARG A 164 -8.39 -7.19 22.12
N ALA A 165 -8.23 -6.50 23.26
CA ALA A 165 -7.72 -5.13 23.29
C ALA A 165 -6.25 -5.06 22.82
N THR A 166 -5.40 -5.98 23.28
CA THR A 166 -3.99 -6.03 22.88
C THR A 166 -3.79 -6.31 21.38
N ALA A 167 -4.55 -7.24 20.80
CA ALA A 167 -4.47 -7.54 19.37
C ALA A 167 -4.91 -6.35 18.50
N LEU A 168 -5.96 -5.65 18.91
CA LEU A 168 -6.45 -4.46 18.20
C LEU A 168 -5.45 -3.30 18.28
N GLN A 169 -4.83 -3.09 19.44
CA GLN A 169 -3.78 -2.10 19.62
C GLN A 169 -2.54 -2.40 18.78
N ALA A 170 -2.08 -3.66 18.75
CA ALA A 170 -0.95 -4.07 17.91
C ALA A 170 -1.24 -3.82 16.42
N TYR A 171 -2.48 -4.08 16.00
CA TYR A 171 -2.91 -3.83 14.63
C TYR A 171 -3.02 -2.34 14.29
N GLU A 172 -3.53 -1.52 15.21
CA GLU A 172 -3.56 -0.06 15.08
C GLU A 172 -2.15 0.53 14.94
N LEU A 173 -1.21 0.09 15.78
CA LEU A 173 0.20 0.48 15.70
C LEU A 173 0.83 0.06 14.36
N SER A 174 0.49 -1.12 13.85
CA SER A 174 0.95 -1.57 12.52
C SER A 174 0.44 -0.65 11.40
N ILE A 175 -0.84 -0.26 11.43
CA ILE A 175 -1.38 0.70 10.45
C ILE A 175 -0.66 2.04 10.54
N GLN A 176 -0.48 2.59 11.75
CA GLN A 176 0.21 3.86 11.96
C GLN A 176 1.66 3.81 11.45
N SER A 177 2.36 2.71 11.72
CA SER A 177 3.71 2.48 11.20
C SER A 177 3.74 2.47 9.67
N SER A 178 2.87 1.70 9.02
CA SER A 178 2.76 1.65 7.56
C SER A 178 2.38 3.00 6.96
N MET A 179 1.47 3.75 7.59
CA MET A 179 1.10 5.11 7.17
C MET A 179 2.31 6.04 7.19
N HIS A 180 3.06 6.04 8.30
CA HIS A 180 4.24 6.86 8.45
C HIS A 180 5.30 6.53 7.40
N ARG A 181 5.59 5.25 7.17
CA ARG A 181 6.53 4.80 6.15
C ARG A 181 6.11 5.22 4.73
N MET A 182 4.81 5.11 4.41
CA MET A 182 4.28 5.53 3.11
C MET A 182 4.35 7.05 2.93
N ALA A 183 4.06 7.82 3.97
CA ALA A 183 4.17 9.28 3.95
C ALA A 183 5.62 9.73 3.71
N LEU A 184 6.58 9.13 4.42
CA LEU A 184 8.01 9.39 4.20
C LEU A 184 8.47 9.04 2.78
N PHE A 185 7.98 7.93 2.23
CA PHE A 185 8.28 7.56 0.85
C PHE A 185 7.74 8.61 -0.14
N LEU A 186 6.47 9.02 0.03
CA LEU A 186 5.85 10.05 -0.78
C LEU A 186 6.62 11.37 -0.74
N GLU A 187 7.09 11.80 0.43
CA GLU A 187 7.88 13.03 0.59
C GLU A 187 9.17 13.01 -0.22
N GLN A 188 9.81 11.84 -0.38
CA GLN A 188 11.05 11.71 -1.14
C GLN A 188 10.84 11.72 -2.65
N ILE A 189 9.72 11.17 -3.12
CA ILE A 189 9.42 11.07 -4.55
C ILE A 189 8.57 12.23 -5.07
N LYS A 190 8.05 13.08 -4.16
CA LYS A 190 7.36 14.32 -4.52
C LYS A 190 8.19 15.06 -5.55
N ILE A 191 7.52 15.44 -6.62
CA ILE A 191 8.11 16.35 -7.59
C ILE A 191 8.32 17.66 -6.82
N GLU A 192 9.48 18.31 -6.95
CA GLU A 192 9.56 19.76 -6.74
C GLU A 192 8.70 20.42 -7.83
N GLN A 193 7.39 20.24 -7.74
CA GLN A 193 6.43 21.01 -8.50
C GLN A 193 6.30 22.31 -7.74
N ARG A 194 7.22 23.24 -8.05
CA ARG A 194 6.86 24.66 -8.13
C ARG A 194 5.93 24.82 -9.33
N MET A 195 4.77 24.19 -9.23
CA MET A 195 3.62 24.34 -10.10
C MET A 195 2.51 24.60 -9.12
N ASP A 196 2.21 25.89 -8.97
CA ASP A 196 0.94 26.37 -8.48
C ASP A 196 -0.14 25.59 -9.24
N PHE A 197 -0.60 24.48 -8.68
CA PHE A 197 -1.93 24.00 -8.99
C PHE A 197 -2.84 25.09 -8.47
N ILE A 198 -3.14 26.02 -9.38
CA ILE A 198 -4.26 26.91 -9.34
C ILE A 198 -5.43 26.05 -8.87
N LEU A 199 -5.77 26.20 -7.60
CA LEU A 199 -7.11 26.00 -7.10
C LEU A 199 -7.99 26.75 -8.09
N CYS A 200 -8.59 26.05 -9.05
CA CYS A 200 -9.66 26.62 -9.84
C CYS A 200 -10.83 26.74 -8.86
N PRO A 201 -11.16 27.94 -8.37
CA PRO A 201 -12.23 28.13 -7.42
C PRO A 201 -13.47 28.47 -8.26
N SER A 202 -14.23 27.46 -8.67
CA SER A 202 -15.47 27.68 -9.40
C SER A 202 -16.45 26.60 -8.96
N MET A 203 -17.69 26.87 -8.58
CA MET A 203 -18.48 28.10 -8.55
C MET A 203 -19.66 27.78 -7.63
N LYS A 204 -20.11 28.77 -6.87
CA LYS A 204 -21.45 28.74 -6.29
C LYS A 204 -22.47 28.62 -7.42
N CYS A 205 -23.42 27.71 -7.29
CA CYS A 205 -24.79 27.86 -7.78
C CYS A 205 -25.69 27.55 -6.58
#